data_AF-A0A4P7YWF9-F1
#
_entry.id   AF-A0A4P7YWF9-F1
#
_cell.length_a   1.000
_cell.length_b   1.000
_cell.length_c   1.000
_cell.angle_alpha   90.00
_cell.angle_beta   90.00
_cell.angle_gamma   90.00
#
_symmetry.space_group_name_H-M   'P 1'
#
loop_
_entity.id
_entity.type
_entity.pdbx_description
1 polymer ?
#
loop_
_entity_poly.entity_id
_entity_poly.type
_entity_poly.pdbx_seq_one_letter_code
_entity_poly.pdbx_strand_id
1 'polypeptide(L)'
;MTIEPPPDDRIPELYADGVFDIGFGNGMVRIDLFSLSALRKDANGQPLPAIRQRVVMSLPGFLASLSALEGMRQRLEAAGVLPPGSGAGPGAPVSAPPHAPSVTPPAVPAFQSPVQAPIQPASPTGPSTGPATPVPPPGRPRSPNFG
;
A
#
# COMPACT_ATOMS: atom_id res chain seq x y z
N MET A 1 2.75 -49.35 23.67
CA MET A 1 3.56 -48.64 22.67
C MET A 1 2.72 -47.48 22.15
N THR A 2 2.83 -46.30 22.75
CA THR A 2 2.16 -45.10 22.22
C THR A 2 2.97 -44.67 21.01
N ILE A 3 2.38 -44.68 19.82
CA ILE A 3 3.05 -44.18 18.62
C ILE A 3 2.80 -42.68 18.65
N GLU A 4 3.78 -41.92 19.14
CA GLU A 4 3.75 -40.47 19.01
C GLU A 4 3.75 -40.14 17.51
N PRO A 5 2.78 -39.37 17.00
CA PRO A 5 2.75 -39.00 15.59
C PRO A 5 4.04 -38.25 15.22
N PRO A 6 4.53 -38.39 13.98
CA PRO A 6 5.75 -37.76 13.53
C PRO A 6 5.77 -36.26 13.85
N PRO A 7 6.91 -35.68 14.26
CA PRO A 7 7.00 -34.28 14.66
C PRO A 7 6.57 -33.30 13.55
N ASP A 8 6.58 -33.72 12.29
CA ASP A 8 6.15 -32.93 11.13
C ASP A 8 4.62 -32.70 11.04
N ASP A 9 3.82 -33.40 11.83
CA ASP A 9 2.34 -33.32 11.79
C ASP A 9 1.76 -32.22 12.72
N ARG A 10 2.60 -31.62 13.58
CA ARG A 10 2.18 -30.50 14.45
C ARG A 10 2.44 -29.18 13.73
N ILE A 11 1.47 -28.76 12.92
CA ILE A 11 1.48 -27.42 12.35
C ILE A 11 1.44 -26.42 13.51
N PRO A 12 2.47 -25.57 13.70
CA PRO A 12 2.47 -24.60 14.79
C PRO A 12 1.35 -23.58 14.56
N GLU A 13 0.52 -23.38 15.58
CA GLU A 13 -0.55 -22.39 15.53
C GLU A 13 0.04 -20.98 15.70
N LEU A 14 -0.42 -20.06 14.84
CA LEU A 14 -0.10 -18.64 14.94
C LEU A 14 -1.38 -17.86 15.20
N TYR A 15 -1.45 -17.19 16.35
CA TYR A 15 -2.48 -16.20 16.62
C TYR A 15 -2.17 -14.90 15.90
N ALA A 16 -3.13 -14.42 15.10
CA ALA A 16 -3.09 -13.12 14.43
C ALA A 16 -4.43 -12.40 14.63
N ASP A 17 -4.37 -11.09 14.84
CA ASP A 17 -5.57 -10.25 14.96
C ASP A 17 -6.17 -9.95 13.58
N GLY A 18 -5.34 -9.96 12.54
CA GLY A 18 -5.80 -9.78 11.17
C GLY A 18 -4.68 -9.64 10.15
N VAL A 19 -5.04 -9.13 8.98
CA VAL A 19 -4.13 -8.81 7.87
C VAL A 19 -3.74 -7.34 7.94
N PHE A 20 -2.44 -7.08 7.93
CA PHE A 20 -1.85 -5.74 7.93
C PHE A 20 -1.73 -5.18 6.52
N ASP A 21 -1.21 -5.99 5.60
CA ASP A 21 -1.00 -5.60 4.19
C ASP A 21 -1.15 -6.81 3.26
N ILE A 22 -1.59 -6.54 2.03
CA ILE A 22 -1.62 -7.51 0.94
C ILE A 22 -0.93 -6.90 -0.27
N GLY A 23 0.22 -7.46 -0.66
CA GLY A 23 1.00 -7.03 -1.82
C GLY A 23 1.01 -8.07 -2.94
N PHE A 24 1.02 -7.61 -4.19
CA PHE A 24 1.26 -8.45 -5.37
C PHE A 24 2.50 -7.97 -6.11
N GLY A 25 3.42 -8.90 -6.39
CA GLY A 25 4.64 -8.58 -7.11
C GLY A 25 5.43 -9.83 -7.48
N ASN A 26 6.06 -9.80 -8.65
CA ASN A 26 6.83 -10.92 -9.21
C ASN A 26 5.99 -12.21 -9.33
N GLY A 27 4.70 -12.07 -9.65
CA GLY A 27 3.77 -13.22 -9.78
C GLY A 27 3.31 -13.84 -8.46
N MET A 28 3.71 -13.26 -7.31
CA MET A 28 3.42 -13.77 -5.98
C MET A 28 2.57 -12.78 -5.19
N VAL A 29 1.65 -13.31 -4.40
CA VAL A 29 0.87 -12.58 -3.39
C VAL A 29 1.57 -12.74 -2.04
N ARG A 30 1.70 -11.64 -1.31
CA ARG A 30 2.28 -11.57 0.04
C ARG A 30 1.21 -11.01 0.97
N ILE A 31 0.89 -11.74 2.04
CA ILE A 31 -0.07 -11.34 3.06
C ILE A 31 0.70 -11.20 4.37
N ASP A 32 0.69 -10.01 4.95
CA ASP A 32 1.29 -9.74 6.24
C ASP A 32 0.24 -9.87 7.33
N LEU A 33 0.43 -10.82 8.25
CA LEU A 33 -0.41 -11.00 9.42
C LEU A 33 0.18 -10.22 10.60
N PHE A 34 -0.66 -9.53 11.35
CA PHE A 34 -0.23 -8.79 12.54
C PHE A 34 -0.97 -9.21 13.79
N SER A 35 -0.35 -8.87 14.92
CA SER A 35 -1.03 -8.79 16.21
C SER A 35 -0.73 -7.46 16.89
N LEU A 36 -1.64 -6.99 17.72
CA LEU A 36 -1.43 -5.83 18.58
C LEU A 36 -0.33 -6.14 19.61
N SER A 37 0.65 -5.24 19.71
CA SER A 37 1.78 -5.41 20.63
C SER A 37 1.38 -5.08 22.06
N ALA A 38 1.59 -6.02 22.98
CA ALA A 38 1.43 -5.77 24.41
C ALA A 38 2.50 -4.78 24.96
N LEU A 39 3.65 -4.68 24.30
CA LEU A 39 4.82 -3.94 24.78
C LEU A 39 5.00 -2.58 24.10
N ARG A 40 4.57 -2.44 22.84
CA ARG A 40 4.74 -1.20 22.07
C ARG A 40 3.41 -0.48 21.97
N LYS A 41 3.39 0.77 22.43
CA LYS A 41 2.22 1.64 22.44
C LYS A 41 2.52 2.95 21.73
N ASP A 42 1.48 3.58 21.18
CA ASP A 42 1.56 4.92 20.62
C ASP A 42 1.52 6.00 21.73
N ALA A 43 1.54 7.27 21.33
CA ALA A 43 1.49 8.41 22.26
C ALA A 43 0.18 8.47 23.07
N ASN A 44 -0.89 7.84 22.60
CA ASN A 44 -2.19 7.76 23.27
C ASN A 44 -2.33 6.50 24.14
N GLY A 45 -1.27 5.69 24.24
CA GLY A 45 -1.25 4.45 25.01
C GLY A 45 -1.88 3.24 24.31
N GLN A 46 -2.24 3.37 23.03
CA GLN A 46 -2.84 2.28 22.25
C GLN A 46 -1.78 1.32 21.73
N PRO A 47 -2.03 0.00 21.76
CA PRO A 47 -1.06 -0.99 21.30
C PRO A 47 -0.81 -0.86 19.79
N LEU A 48 0.46 -0.86 19.40
CA LEU A 48 0.87 -0.76 18.00
C LEU A 48 0.81 -2.14 17.32
N PRO A 49 0.38 -2.22 16.05
CA PRO A 49 0.42 -3.47 15.29
C PRO A 49 1.87 -3.92 15.06
N ALA A 50 2.11 -5.22 15.20
CA ALA A 50 3.39 -5.87 14.95
C ALA A 50 3.20 -7.05 14.01
N ILE A 51 3.93 -7.06 12.89
CA ILE A 51 3.92 -8.19 11.93
C ILE A 51 4.44 -9.44 12.62
N ARG A 52 3.66 -10.52 12.54
CA ARG A 52 4.02 -11.83 13.11
C ARG A 52 4.44 -12.83 12.06
N GLN A 53 3.81 -12.79 10.89
CA GLN A 53 4.07 -13.73 9.82
C GLN A 53 3.76 -13.10 8.48
N ARG A 54 4.60 -13.38 7.48
CA ARG A 54 4.30 -13.15 6.08
C ARG A 54 3.97 -14.48 5.42
N VAL A 55 2.79 -14.57 4.84
CA VAL A 55 2.39 -15.70 3.98
C VAL A 55 2.68 -15.28 2.55
N VAL A 56 3.44 -16.10 1.82
CA VAL A 56 3.74 -15.86 0.40
C VAL A 56 3.20 -17.02 -0.41
N MET A 57 2.39 -16.72 -1.42
CA MET A 57 1.74 -17.72 -2.26
C MET A 57 1.69 -17.28 -3.71
N SER A 58 1.49 -18.24 -4.61
CA SER A 58 1.25 -17.95 -6.03
C SER A 58 -0.13 -17.34 -6.24
N LEU A 59 -0.34 -16.66 -7.37
CA LEU A 59 -1.67 -16.14 -7.72
C LEU A 59 -2.76 -17.24 -7.74
N PRO A 60 -2.54 -18.43 -8.33
CA PRO A 60 -3.54 -19.51 -8.25
C PRO A 60 -3.82 -19.97 -6.81
N GLY A 61 -2.79 -20.05 -5.97
CA GLY A 61 -2.95 -20.40 -4.55
C GLY A 61 -3.82 -19.38 -3.81
N PHE A 62 -3.59 -18.09 -4.05
CA PHE A 62 -4.41 -17.01 -3.48
C PHE A 62 -5.88 -17.09 -3.88
N LEU A 63 -6.18 -17.31 -5.17
CA LEU A 63 -7.56 -17.43 -5.64
C LEU A 63 -8.27 -18.64 -5.01
N ALA A 64 -7.57 -19.76 -4.84
CA ALA A 64 -8.11 -20.92 -4.13
C ALA A 64 -8.38 -20.61 -2.65
N SER A 65 -7.46 -19.92 -1.97
CA SER A 65 -7.64 -19.48 -0.59
C SER A 65 -8.82 -18.51 -0.43
N LEU A 66 -8.99 -17.56 -1.35
CA LEU A 66 -10.12 -16.62 -1.35
C LEU A 66 -11.46 -17.37 -1.41
N SER A 67 -11.59 -18.33 -2.33
CA SER A 67 -12.80 -19.15 -2.44
C SER A 67 -13.07 -19.94 -1.16
N ALA A 68 -12.04 -20.50 -0.53
CA ALA A 68 -12.19 -21.21 0.75
C ALA A 68 -12.64 -20.28 1.89
N LEU A 69 -12.10 -19.06 1.96
CA LEU A 69 -12.47 -18.05 2.96
C LEU A 69 -13.93 -17.57 2.74
N GLU A 70 -14.35 -17.37 1.49
CA GLU A 70 -15.74 -17.03 1.16
C GLU A 70 -16.71 -18.16 1.55
N GLY A 71 -16.33 -19.41 1.28
CA GLY A 71 -17.11 -20.57 1.72
C GLY A 71 -17.20 -20.67 3.26
N MET A 72 -16.12 -20.35 3.97
CA MET A 72 -16.14 -20.26 5.43
C MET A 72 -17.09 -19.16 5.92
N ARG A 73 -17.06 -17.96 5.31
CA ARG A 73 -17.99 -16.87 5.63
C ARG A 73 -19.45 -17.33 5.50
N GLN A 74 -19.81 -17.96 4.39
CA GLN A 74 -21.17 -18.47 4.17
C GLN A 74 -21.61 -19.47 5.26
N ARG A 75 -20.69 -20.33 5.71
CA ARG A 75 -20.96 -21.27 6.81
C ARG A 75 -21.17 -20.54 8.14
N LEU A 76 -20.40 -19.50 8.42
CA LEU A 76 -20.56 -18.68 9.63
C LEU A 76 -21.86 -17.89 9.63
N GLU A 77 -22.28 -17.36 8.47
CA GLU A 77 -23.59 -16.71 8.29
C GLU A 77 -24.73 -17.72 8.51
N ALA A 78 -24.65 -18.90 7.90
CA ALA A 78 -25.65 -19.96 8.08
C ALA A 78 -25.73 -20.49 9.53
N ALA A 79 -24.62 -20.47 10.27
CA ALA A 79 -24.57 -20.82 11.68
C ALA A 79 -25.06 -19.69 12.61
N GLY A 80 -25.40 -18.51 12.08
CA GLY A 80 -25.82 -17.35 12.86
C GLY A 80 -24.72 -16.65 13.65
N VAL A 81 -23.45 -17.00 13.39
CA VAL A 81 -22.27 -16.37 14.03
C VAL A 81 -22.01 -14.99 13.44
N LEU A 82 -22.26 -14.82 12.15
CA LEU A 82 -22.11 -13.56 11.43
C LEU A 82 -23.48 -13.07 10.91
N PRO A 83 -23.80 -11.77 11.03
CA PRO A 83 -25.01 -11.23 10.41
C PRO A 83 -25.01 -11.42 8.89
N PRO A 84 -26.19 -11.63 8.27
CA PRO A 84 -26.27 -11.76 6.82
C PRO A 84 -25.81 -10.47 6.14
N GLY A 85 -24.91 -10.60 5.17
CA GLY A 85 -24.39 -9.46 4.41
C GLY A 85 -23.25 -8.69 5.10
N SER A 86 -22.68 -9.18 6.21
CA SER A 86 -21.51 -8.56 6.86
C SER A 86 -20.19 -8.63 6.07
N GLY A 87 -20.25 -8.89 4.76
CA GLY A 87 -19.10 -8.97 3.85
C GLY A 87 -18.87 -7.72 2.99
N ALA A 88 -19.46 -6.57 3.31
CA ALA A 88 -19.11 -5.31 2.65
C ALA A 88 -17.83 -4.75 3.29
N GLY A 89 -16.67 -4.94 2.62
CA GLY A 89 -15.41 -4.37 3.06
C GLY A 89 -15.45 -2.85 3.24
N PRO A 90 -14.42 -2.24 3.88
CA PRO A 90 -14.28 -0.78 3.98
C PRO A 90 -14.10 -0.17 2.58
N GLY A 91 -15.22 0.13 1.96
CA GLY A 91 -15.35 0.56 0.56
C GLY A 91 -16.79 0.61 0.08
N ALA A 92 -17.79 0.41 0.96
CA ALA A 92 -19.15 0.81 0.65
C ALA A 92 -19.14 2.29 0.26
N PRO A 93 -19.69 2.68 -0.91
CA PRO A 93 -19.93 4.09 -1.16
C PRO A 93 -20.80 4.56 0.00
N VAL A 94 -20.31 5.53 0.76
CA VAL A 94 -21.17 6.38 1.57
C VAL A 94 -22.32 6.74 0.65
N SER A 95 -23.53 6.23 0.94
CA SER A 95 -24.75 6.67 0.28
C SER A 95 -24.71 8.19 0.33
N ALA A 96 -24.48 8.79 -0.83
CA ALA A 96 -24.55 10.24 -0.95
C ALA A 96 -25.93 10.63 -0.41
N PRO A 97 -26.02 11.61 0.51
CA PRO A 97 -27.32 12.11 0.93
C PRO A 97 -28.10 12.55 -0.31
N PRO A 98 -29.44 12.38 -0.32
CA PRO A 98 -30.25 12.77 -1.48
C PRO A 98 -30.01 14.27 -1.76
N HIS A 99 -29.76 14.56 -3.03
CA HIS A 99 -29.59 15.90 -3.59
C HIS A 99 -30.51 16.92 -2.91
N ALA A 100 -29.93 17.87 -2.19
CA ALA A 100 -30.60 19.13 -1.90
C ALA A 100 -30.68 19.94 -3.20
N PRO A 101 -31.81 20.62 -3.50
CA PRO A 101 -32.00 21.33 -4.76
C PRO A 101 -30.98 22.47 -4.90
N SER A 102 -30.46 22.61 -6.12
CA SER A 102 -29.54 23.64 -6.56
C SER A 102 -30.01 25.04 -6.15
N VAL A 103 -29.26 25.70 -5.25
CA VAL A 103 -29.40 27.13 -5.04
C VAL A 103 -28.55 27.83 -6.10
N THR A 104 -29.25 28.42 -7.07
CA THR A 104 -28.72 29.29 -8.12
C THR A 104 -27.90 30.43 -7.50
N PRO A 105 -26.62 30.64 -7.89
CA PRO A 105 -25.92 31.87 -7.53
C PRO A 105 -26.51 33.07 -8.30
N PRO A 106 -26.71 34.24 -7.66
CA PRO A 106 -27.12 35.44 -8.38
C PRO A 106 -25.99 35.93 -9.30
N ALA A 107 -26.38 36.26 -10.52
CA ALA A 107 -25.53 36.83 -11.56
C ALA A 107 -24.90 38.16 -11.10
N VAL A 108 -23.58 38.28 -11.25
CA VAL A 108 -22.86 39.55 -11.25
C VAL A 108 -22.47 39.92 -12.68
N PRO A 109 -22.66 41.18 -13.14
CA PRO A 109 -22.48 41.55 -14.53
C PRO A 109 -21.00 41.64 -14.92
N ALA A 110 -20.68 41.17 -16.13
CA ALA A 110 -19.42 41.38 -16.81
C ALA A 110 -19.22 42.84 -17.24
N PHE A 111 -17.95 43.21 -17.54
CA PHE A 111 -17.38 44.39 -18.23
C PHE A 111 -16.27 45.03 -17.36
N GLN A 112 -15.02 45.30 -17.79
CA GLN A 112 -14.38 45.41 -19.11
C GLN A 112 -12.87 45.07 -19.03
N SER A 113 -12.31 44.61 -20.16
CA SER A 113 -10.86 44.52 -20.42
C SER A 113 -10.25 45.91 -20.68
N PRO A 114 -8.92 46.03 -20.55
CA PRO A 114 -8.16 46.52 -21.70
C PRO A 114 -6.95 45.65 -22.07
N VAL A 115 -6.52 45.89 -23.31
CA VAL A 115 -5.65 45.14 -24.22
C VAL A 115 -4.14 45.40 -23.95
N GLN A 116 -3.28 44.54 -24.54
CA GLN A 116 -1.85 44.68 -24.92
C GLN A 116 -0.81 43.98 -24.00
N ALA A 117 0.20 43.25 -24.49
CA ALA A 117 0.70 42.87 -25.83
C ALA A 117 1.60 41.60 -25.70
N PRO A 118 1.90 40.84 -26.78
CA PRO A 118 2.73 39.64 -26.71
C PRO A 118 4.22 40.01 -26.76
N ILE A 119 5.00 39.62 -25.75
CA ILE A 119 6.46 39.73 -25.80
C ILE A 119 7.02 38.37 -26.23
N GLN A 120 7.46 38.31 -27.48
CA GLN A 120 8.20 37.20 -28.08
C GLN A 120 9.59 37.04 -27.43
N PRO A 121 10.19 35.85 -27.47
CA PRO A 121 11.53 35.60 -26.92
C PRO A 121 12.61 36.18 -27.86
N ALA A 122 13.54 36.94 -27.31
CA ALA A 122 14.74 37.38 -28.02
C ALA A 122 15.98 36.73 -27.39
N SER A 123 16.69 35.93 -28.19
CA SER A 123 18.15 35.75 -28.13
C SER A 123 18.69 36.42 -29.40
N PRO A 124 19.89 37.07 -29.45
CA PRO A 124 21.14 36.29 -29.52
C PRO A 124 22.49 37.00 -29.12
N THR A 125 23.57 36.18 -29.04
CA THR A 125 25.01 36.47 -29.39
C THR A 125 26.04 37.05 -28.38
N GLY A 126 26.77 36.14 -27.70
CA GLY A 126 28.23 36.01 -27.37
C GLY A 126 29.17 37.19 -27.00
N PRO A 127 30.49 36.94 -26.73
CA PRO A 127 31.19 35.75 -26.24
C PRO A 127 31.94 36.00 -24.90
N SER A 128 32.14 34.99 -24.05
CA SER A 128 33.22 35.02 -23.06
C SER A 128 33.81 33.63 -22.87
N THR A 129 35.04 33.57 -23.33
CA THR A 129 36.02 32.48 -23.34
C THR A 129 36.35 31.99 -21.93
N GLY A 130 36.37 30.67 -21.73
CA GLY A 130 36.93 30.03 -20.54
C GLY A 130 36.74 28.50 -20.58
N PRO A 131 37.81 27.69 -20.64
CA PRO A 131 37.69 26.26 -20.90
C PRO A 131 37.18 25.48 -19.69
N ALA A 132 36.32 24.51 -19.97
CA ALA A 132 35.82 23.52 -19.03
C ALA A 132 36.94 22.54 -18.61
N THR A 133 37.10 22.34 -17.30
CA THR A 133 37.80 21.17 -16.75
C THR A 133 36.78 20.16 -16.22
N PRO A 134 36.77 18.91 -16.71
CA PRO A 134 35.93 17.85 -16.16
C PRO A 134 36.49 17.37 -14.82
N VAL A 135 35.63 17.22 -13.82
CA VAL A 135 35.94 16.56 -12.54
C VAL A 135 36.12 15.06 -12.78
N PRO A 136 37.29 14.46 -12.50
CA PRO A 136 37.48 13.01 -12.62
C PRO A 136 36.96 12.26 -11.38
N PRO A 137 36.47 11.01 -11.53
CA PRO A 137 36.06 10.17 -10.41
C PRO A 137 37.26 9.73 -9.55
N PRO A 138 37.10 9.51 -8.23
CA PRO A 138 38.19 9.10 -7.36
C PRO A 138 38.74 7.74 -7.79
N GLY A 139 40.03 7.74 -8.15
CA GLY A 139 40.76 6.60 -8.67
C GLY A 139 40.94 5.49 -7.63
N ARG A 140 40.76 4.26 -8.10
CA ARG A 140 41.18 3.02 -7.45
C ARG A 140 42.71 3.01 -7.33
N PRO A 141 43.30 2.80 -6.13
CA PRO A 141 44.75 2.63 -6.02
C PRO A 141 45.16 1.33 -6.70
N ARG A 142 46.20 1.38 -7.54
CA ARG A 142 46.83 0.21 -8.16
C ARG A 142 48.25 0.05 -7.57
N SER A 143 48.44 -1.08 -6.87
CA SER A 143 49.72 -1.82 -6.64
C SER A 143 50.71 -1.21 -5.63
N PRO A 144 51.51 -1.99 -4.85
CA PRO A 144 52.44 -3.02 -5.36
C PRO A 144 52.64 -4.30 -4.51
N ASN A 145 53.09 -5.38 -5.17
CA ASN A 145 53.87 -6.52 -4.64
C ASN A 145 53.55 -7.09 -3.24
N PHE A 146 52.93 -8.27 -3.21
CA PHE A 146 53.30 -9.34 -2.28
C PHE A 146 53.34 -10.66 -3.05
N GLY A 147 54.48 -11.33 -2.99
CA GLY A 147 54.68 -12.69 -3.51
C GLY A 147 54.13 -13.76 -2.59
#